data_AF-O29642-F1
#
_entry.id   AF-O29642-F1
#
_cell.length_a   1.000
_cell.length_b   1.000
_cell.length_c   1.000
_cell.angle_alpha   90.00
_cell.angle_beta   90.00
_cell.angle_gamma   90.00
#
_symmetry.space_group_name_H-M   'P 1'
#
loop_
_entity.id
_entity.type
_entity.pdbx_description
1 polymer ?
#
loop_
_entity_poly.entity_id
_entity_poly.type
_entity_poly.pdbx_seq_one_letter_code
_entity_poly.pdbx_strand_id
1 'polypeptide(L)'
;MGTLTISISDDVEKRLRDVVKEKHGSSKGAMSKVIEEALKIYFSILEKKKKVFRAYRGEELVAEAHDLEELAKILREKNVDPRSVKIVSSEHIKPVARMGWKYVR
;
A
#
# COMPACT_ATOMS: atom_id res chain seq x y z
N MET A 1 -13.44 -21.64 6.17
CA MET A 1 -12.09 -21.72 5.59
C MET A 1 -12.22 -22.30 4.20
N GLY A 2 -11.83 -21.56 3.16
CA GLY A 2 -11.63 -22.16 1.84
C GLY A 2 -10.23 -22.78 1.77
N THR A 3 -10.07 -23.85 1.00
CA THR A 3 -8.75 -24.40 0.67
C THR A 3 -8.40 -23.98 -0.74
N LEU A 4 -7.26 -23.33 -0.91
CA LEU A 4 -6.71 -22.96 -2.20
C LEU A 4 -5.38 -23.70 -2.40
N THR A 5 -5.25 -24.39 -3.53
CA THR A 5 -3.97 -24.95 -3.98
C THR A 5 -3.33 -23.97 -4.94
N ILE A 6 -2.08 -23.60 -4.69
CA ILE A 6 -1.31 -22.69 -5.51
C ILE A 6 -0.02 -23.37 -5.97
N SER A 7 0.45 -23.01 -7.17
CA SER A 7 1.79 -23.34 -7.64
C SER A 7 2.69 -22.14 -7.36
N ILE A 8 3.78 -22.37 -6.63
CA ILE A 8 4.84 -21.40 -6.35
C ILE A 8 6.17 -22.03 -6.74
N SER A 9 7.19 -21.20 -6.96
CA SER A 9 8.52 -21.72 -7.24
C SER A 9 9.11 -22.45 -6.04
N ASP A 10 9.93 -23.47 -6.30
CA ASP A 10 10.56 -24.30 -5.27
C ASP A 10 11.35 -23.48 -4.24
N ASP A 11 11.97 -22.38 -4.68
CA ASP A 11 12.71 -21.48 -3.80
C ASP A 11 11.80 -20.74 -2.80
N VAL A 12 10.62 -20.31 -3.25
CA VAL A 12 9.61 -19.64 -2.41
C VAL A 12 8.98 -20.65 -1.46
N GLU A 13 8.66 -21.85 -1.93
CA GLU A 13 8.15 -22.93 -1.07
C GLU A 13 9.15 -23.27 0.04
N LYS A 14 10.42 -23.46 -0.31
CA LYS A 14 11.48 -23.77 0.65
C LYS A 14 11.61 -22.66 1.71
N ARG A 15 11.68 -21.40 1.28
CA ARG A 15 11.74 -20.26 2.19
C ARG A 15 10.53 -20.17 3.09
N LEU A 16 9.33 -20.42 2.56
CA LEU A 16 8.10 -20.44 3.35
C LEU A 16 8.17 -21.53 4.43
N ARG A 17 8.61 -22.75 4.07
CA ARG A 17 8.76 -23.85 5.02
C ARG A 17 9.76 -23.50 6.13
N ASP A 18 10.87 -22.86 5.79
CA ASP A 18 11.89 -22.45 6.77
C ASP A 18 11.33 -21.39 7.73
N VAL A 19 10.65 -20.36 7.22
CA VAL A 19 9.99 -19.33 8.04
C VAL A 19 8.93 -19.93 8.97
N VAL A 20 8.15 -20.89 8.46
CA VAL A 20 7.10 -21.55 9.24
C VAL A 20 7.71 -22.39 10.38
N LYS A 21 8.79 -23.14 10.11
CA LYS A 21 9.51 -23.89 11.13
C LYS A 21 10.08 -22.97 12.22
N GLU A 22 10.66 -21.84 11.84
CA GLU A 22 11.27 -20.89 12.78
C GLU A 22 10.21 -20.20 13.66
N LYS A 23 9.12 -19.71 13.07
CA LYS A 23 8.12 -18.88 13.79
C LYS A 23 7.03 -19.67 14.50
N HIS A 24 6.65 -20.83 13.98
CA HIS A 24 5.46 -21.57 14.44
C HIS A 24 5.72 -23.06 14.71
N GLY A 25 6.96 -23.53 14.49
CA GLY A 25 7.31 -24.94 14.60
C GLY A 25 6.53 -25.82 13.62
N SER A 26 6.28 -27.06 14.01
CA SER A 26 5.59 -28.08 13.18
C SER A 26 4.09 -28.17 13.47
N SER A 27 3.43 -27.08 13.88
CA SER A 27 2.00 -27.12 14.21
C SER A 27 1.13 -27.29 12.95
N LYS A 28 0.10 -28.13 13.05
CA LYS A 28 -0.87 -28.36 11.97
C LYS A 28 -1.56 -27.04 11.60
N GLY A 29 -1.38 -26.59 10.36
CA GLY A 29 -1.95 -25.34 9.86
C GLY A 29 -1.03 -24.11 9.98
N ALA A 30 0.19 -24.25 10.47
CA ALA A 30 1.14 -23.14 10.56
C ALA A 30 1.42 -22.45 9.21
N MET A 31 1.57 -23.25 8.14
CA MET A 31 1.71 -22.71 6.78
C MET A 31 0.52 -21.85 6.37
N SER A 32 -0.70 -22.34 6.62
CA SER A 32 -1.93 -21.60 6.29
C SER A 32 -2.00 -20.27 7.03
N LYS A 33 -1.61 -20.24 8.30
CA LYS A 33 -1.60 -19.00 9.12
C LYS A 33 -0.61 -17.96 8.57
N VAL A 34 0.61 -18.39 8.21
CA VAL A 34 1.62 -17.49 7.64
C VAL A 34 1.17 -16.93 6.30
N ILE A 35 0.61 -17.78 5.43
CA ILE A 35 0.08 -17.33 4.13
C ILE A 35 -1.11 -16.38 4.32
N GLU A 36 -2.02 -16.68 5.24
CA GLU A 36 -3.15 -15.80 5.54
C GLU A 36 -2.70 -14.42 6.03
N GLU A 37 -1.71 -14.37 6.93
CA GLU A 37 -1.13 -13.12 7.41
C GLU A 37 -0.43 -12.35 6.29
N ALA A 38 0.36 -13.03 5.46
CA ALA A 38 1.02 -12.41 4.30
C ALA A 38 0.00 -11.83 3.30
N LEU A 39 -1.08 -12.55 3.02
CA LEU A 39 -2.16 -12.08 2.16
C LEU A 39 -2.91 -10.89 2.77
N LYS A 40 -3.21 -10.91 4.07
CA LYS A 40 -3.80 -9.75 4.76
C LYS A 40 -2.92 -8.51 4.68
N ILE A 41 -1.60 -8.68 4.84
CA ILE A 41 -0.63 -7.58 4.68
C ILE A 41 -0.63 -7.10 3.23
N TYR A 42 -0.60 -8.00 2.26
CA TYR A 42 -0.62 -7.67 0.85
C TYR A 42 -1.89 -6.92 0.45
N PHE A 43 -3.06 -7.41 0.86
CA PHE A 43 -4.34 -6.71 0.67
C PHE A 43 -4.35 -5.37 1.39
N SER A 44 -3.81 -5.28 2.61
CA SER A 44 -3.68 -4.00 3.31
C SER A 44 -2.78 -3.02 2.56
N ILE A 45 -1.76 -3.49 1.83
CA ILE A 45 -0.89 -2.65 0.98
C ILE A 45 -1.66 -2.21 -0.27
N LEU A 46 -2.42 -3.10 -0.91
CA LEU A 46 -3.26 -2.77 -2.06
C LEU A 46 -4.42 -1.82 -1.69
N GLU A 47 -5.04 -2.04 -0.54
CA GLU A 47 -6.15 -1.26 0.03
C GLU A 47 -5.68 0.04 0.68
N LYS A 48 -4.40 0.16 1.07
CA LYS A 48 -3.75 1.46 1.35
C LYS A 48 -3.73 2.24 0.06
N LYS A 49 -4.92 2.79 -0.20
CA LYS A 49 -5.39 3.72 -1.21
C LYS A 49 -4.23 4.11 -2.12
N LYS A 50 -4.22 3.51 -3.32
CA LYS A 50 -3.46 4.00 -4.47
C LYS A 50 -3.32 5.49 -4.30
N LYS A 51 -2.12 5.97 -3.99
CA LYS A 51 -1.93 7.39 -3.68
C LYS A 51 -2.32 8.12 -4.95
N VAL A 52 -3.45 8.81 -4.92
CA VAL A 52 -3.88 9.52 -6.10
C VAL A 52 -3.23 10.88 -6.02
N PHE A 53 -2.32 11.14 -6.94
CA PHE A 53 -1.71 12.44 -7.13
C PHE A 53 -2.55 13.21 -8.13
N ARG A 54 -3.07 14.36 -7.69
CA ARG A 54 -3.91 15.24 -8.49
C ARG A 54 -3.15 16.52 -8.75
N ALA A 55 -2.97 16.88 -10.01
CA ALA A 55 -2.42 18.17 -10.41
C ALA A 55 -3.56 19.14 -10.71
N TYR A 56 -3.54 20.28 -10.04
CA TYR A 56 -4.50 21.36 -10.23
C TYR A 56 -3.81 22.61 -10.81
N ARG A 57 -4.40 23.24 -11.83
CA ARG A 57 -4.03 24.60 -12.25
C ARG A 57 -5.08 25.55 -11.69
N GLY A 58 -4.75 26.24 -10.60
CA GLY A 58 -5.76 26.97 -9.84
C GLY A 58 -6.77 26.00 -9.21
N GLU A 59 -8.02 26.05 -9.65
CA GLU A 59 -9.11 25.15 -9.23
C GLU A 59 -9.38 24.00 -10.22
N GLU A 60 -8.77 24.05 -11.41
CA GLU A 60 -9.01 23.06 -12.46
C GLU A 60 -8.10 21.84 -12.29
N LEU A 61 -8.70 20.63 -12.26
CA LEU A 61 -7.95 19.37 -12.25
C LEU A 61 -7.40 19.10 -13.66
N VAL A 62 -6.08 19.25 -13.83
CA VAL A 62 -5.43 19.05 -15.13
C VAL A 62 -4.94 17.63 -15.35
N ALA A 63 -4.59 16.90 -14.28
CA ALA A 63 -4.15 15.51 -14.36
C ALA A 63 -4.36 14.77 -13.03
N GLU A 64 -4.54 13.45 -13.12
CA GLU A 64 -4.63 12.54 -11.98
C GLU A 64 -3.82 11.27 -12.30
N ALA A 65 -3.07 10.74 -11.34
CA ALA A 65 -2.27 9.52 -11.49
C ALA A 65 -2.09 8.77 -10.16
N HIS A 66 -1.64 7.52 -10.22
CA HIS A 66 -1.37 6.70 -9.02
C HIS A 66 0.07 6.81 -8.50
N ASP A 67 0.95 7.43 -9.28
CA ASP A 67 2.32 7.76 -8.91
C ASP A 67 2.77 9.09 -9.56
N LEU A 68 3.89 9.63 -9.09
CA LEU A 68 4.43 10.91 -9.57
C LEU A 68 5.02 10.81 -10.98
N GLU A 69 5.45 9.63 -11.42
CA GLU A 69 6.07 9.42 -12.73
C GLU A 69 5.01 9.40 -13.83
N GLU A 70 3.92 8.65 -13.61
CA GLU A 70 2.69 8.65 -14.39
C GLU A 70 2.10 10.06 -14.45
N LEU A 71 2.03 10.79 -13.32
CA LEU A 71 1.56 12.17 -13.32
C LEU A 71 2.42 13.08 -14.21
N ALA A 72 3.75 12.98 -14.09
CA ALA A 72 4.69 13.77 -14.89
C ALA A 72 4.57 13.46 -16.39
N LYS A 73 4.35 12.19 -16.74
CA LYS A 73 4.11 11.76 -18.12
C LYS A 73 2.83 12.41 -18.67
N ILE A 74 1.72 12.35 -17.93
CA ILE A 74 0.45 12.97 -18.33
C ILE A 74 0.60 14.49 -18.50
N LEU A 75 1.32 15.16 -17.58
CA LEU A 75 1.56 16.62 -17.67
C LEU A 75 2.39 16.98 -18.91
N ARG A 76 3.42 16.20 -19.24
CA ARG A 76 4.22 16.38 -20.46
C ARG A 76 3.39 16.17 -21.73
N GLU A 77 2.59 15.10 -21.79
CA GLU A 77 1.70 14.84 -22.92
C GLU A 77 0.68 15.96 -23.12
N LYS A 78 0.18 16.54 -22.02
CA LYS A 78 -0.73 17.69 -22.06
C LYS A 78 -0.03 19.05 -22.26
N ASN A 79 1.30 19.08 -22.42
CA ASN A 79 2.11 20.31 -22.50
C ASN A 79 1.86 21.28 -21.31
N VAL A 80 1.58 20.72 -20.13
CA VAL A 80 1.35 21.50 -18.90
C VAL A 80 2.67 21.61 -18.14
N ASP A 81 3.15 22.84 -17.91
CA ASP A 81 4.35 23.06 -17.08
C ASP A 81 4.07 22.58 -15.64
N PRO A 82 4.88 21.66 -15.08
CA PRO A 82 4.77 21.21 -13.70
C PRO A 82 4.84 22.35 -12.66
N ARG A 83 5.49 23.47 -12.98
CA ARG A 83 5.57 24.67 -12.12
C ARG A 83 4.28 25.48 -12.11
N SER A 84 3.42 25.30 -13.11
CA SER A 84 2.12 25.97 -13.22
C SER A 84 1.00 25.25 -12.48
N VAL A 85 1.29 24.10 -11.86
CA VAL A 85 0.29 23.23 -11.21
C VAL A 85 0.63 22.98 -9.75
N LYS A 86 -0.40 22.85 -8.93
CA LYS A 86 -0.33 22.38 -7.55
C LYS A 86 -0.64 20.90 -7.52
N ILE A 87 0.31 20.09 -7.07
CA ILE A 87 0.12 18.65 -6.90
C ILE A 87 -0.34 18.36 -5.48
N VAL A 88 -1.46 17.66 -5.34
CA VAL A 88 -2.05 17.25 -4.06
C VAL A 88 -2.15 15.72 -4.06
N SER A 89 -1.66 15.08 -3.00
CA SER A 89 -1.85 13.64 -2.81
C SER A 89 -3.09 13.38 -1.96
N SER A 90 -3.85 12.33 -2.30
CA SER A 90 -4.99 11.86 -1.49
C SER A 90 -4.57 11.12 -0.21
N GLU A 91 -3.33 11.30 0.26
CA GLU A 91 -2.86 10.65 1.47
C GLU A 91 -3.67 11.17 2.66
N HIS A 92 -4.49 10.30 3.27
CA HIS A 92 -4.94 10.57 4.62
C HIS A 92 -3.69 10.55 5.50
N ILE A 93 -3.14 11.72 5.80
CA ILE A 93 -2.27 11.89 6.96
C ILE A 93 -3.10 11.31 8.10
N LYS A 94 -2.69 10.18 8.70
CA LYS A 94 -3.32 9.69 9.92
C LYS A 94 -3.39 10.91 10.83
N PRO A 95 -4.58 11.35 11.30
CA PRO A 95 -4.64 12.50 12.17
C PRO A 95 -3.66 12.20 13.29
N VAL A 96 -2.65 13.05 13.45
CA VAL A 96 -1.75 12.98 14.60
C VAL A 96 -2.71 12.98 15.77
N ALA A 97 -2.84 11.83 16.44
CA ALA A 97 -3.72 11.70 17.57
C ALA A 97 -3.29 12.82 18.50
N ARG A 98 -4.12 13.86 18.63
CA ARG A 98 -3.89 14.90 19.62
C ARG A 98 -4.02 14.17 20.94
N MET A 99 -2.88 13.70 21.46
CA MET A 99 -2.79 13.13 22.79
C MET A 99 -3.06 14.32 23.70
N GLY A 100 -4.34 14.54 23.99
CA GLY A 100 -4.77 15.58 24.89
C GLY A 100 -4.22 15.23 26.27
N TRP A 101 -3.19 15.94 26.70
CA TRP A 101 -2.84 15.96 28.10
C TRP A 101 -4.08 16.40 28.89
N LYS A 102 -4.70 15.47 29.61
CA LYS A 102 -5.60 15.82 30.70
C LYS A 102 -4.71 16.29 31.85
N TYR A 103 -4.66 17.60 32.05
CA TYR A 103 -4.27 18.14 33.36
C TYR A 103 -5.29 17.63 34.38
N VAL A 104 -4.84 16.76 35.28
CA VAL A 104 -5.59 16.40 36.48
C VAL A 104 -5.21 17.44 37.54
N ARG A 105 -6.23 18.12 38.06
CA ARG A 105 -6.13 19.20 39.03
C ARG A 105 -5.87 18.66 40.43
#